data_AF-A0A950AK17-F1
#
_entry.id   AF-A0A950AK17-F1
#
_cell.length_a   1.000
_cell.length_b   1.000
_cell.length_c   1.000
_cell.angle_alpha   90.00
_cell.angle_beta   90.00
_cell.angle_gamma   90.00
#
_symmetry.space_group_name_H-M   'P 1'
#
loop_
_entity.id
_entity.type
_entity.pdbx_description
1 polymer ?
#
loop_
_entity_poly.entity_id
_entity_poly.type
_entity_poly.pdbx_seq_one_letter_code
_entity_poly.pdbx_strand_id
1 'polypeptide(L)'
;TAMANRDRDEVFSRLAILIEHMLKWEYQPSRRGNSWRRTIVVQRLRLRRRLASGSLRRHAETILQDAYRDGVAAAAAATGIARAAFPATCPWTLEQLLEDAER
;
A
#
# COMPACT_ATOMS: atom_id res chain seq x y z
N THR A 1 4.02 21.51 12.31
CA THR A 1 5.22 21.11 13.09
C THR A 1 5.95 20.02 12.33
N ALA A 2 7.28 19.91 12.48
CA ALA A 2 8.09 18.91 11.76
C ALA A 2 7.63 17.46 12.00
N MET A 3 7.10 17.16 13.20
CA MET A 3 6.56 15.84 13.56
C MET A 3 5.32 15.47 12.72
N ALA A 4 4.40 16.41 12.51
CA ALA A 4 3.19 16.16 11.72
C ALA A 4 3.49 15.88 10.23
N ASN A 5 4.53 16.48 9.67
CA ASN A 5 4.97 16.18 8.30
C ASN A 5 5.58 14.78 8.22
N ARG A 6 6.43 14.41 9.19
CA ARG A 6 7.02 13.08 9.26
C ARG A 6 5.97 11.98 9.34
N ASP A 7 4.91 12.18 10.13
CA ASP A 7 3.83 11.19 10.25
C ASP A 7 3.07 11.03 8.92
N ARG A 8 2.87 12.13 8.17
CA ARG A 8 2.26 12.12 6.84
C ARG A 8 3.13 11.40 5.81
N ASP A 9 4.42 11.73 5.76
CA ASP A 9 5.39 11.08 4.87
C ASP A 9 5.49 9.58 5.16
N GLU A 10 5.43 9.20 6.45
CA GLU A 10 5.44 7.81 6.84
C GLU A 10 4.16 7.07 6.43
N VAL A 11 2.98 7.71 6.52
CA VAL A 11 1.73 7.14 6.00
C VAL A 11 1.84 6.90 4.49
N PHE A 12 2.35 7.89 3.73
CA PHE A 12 2.56 7.75 2.29
C PHE A 12 3.48 6.58 1.96
N SER A 13 4.68 6.54 2.57
CA SER A 13 5.66 5.48 2.32
C SER A 13 5.10 4.09 2.63
N ARG A 14 4.33 3.96 3.71
CA ARG A 14 3.73 2.68 4.10
C ARG A 14 2.61 2.23 3.16
N LEU A 15 1.78 3.16 2.69
CA LEU A 15 0.76 2.87 1.68
C LEU A 15 1.42 2.36 0.39
N ALA A 16 2.45 3.05 -0.11
CA ALA A 16 3.15 2.65 -1.32
C ALA A 16 3.75 1.23 -1.20
N ILE A 17 4.40 0.91 -0.07
CA ILE A 17 4.96 -0.43 0.18
C ILE A 17 3.86 -1.50 0.26
N LEU A 18 2.75 -1.20 0.94
CA LEU A 18 1.63 -2.13 1.03
C LEU A 18 1.05 -2.41 -0.36
N ILE A 19 0.80 -1.37 -1.14
CA ILE A 19 0.24 -1.46 -2.50
C ILE A 19 1.19 -2.23 -3.41
N GLU A 20 2.50 -1.96 -3.39
CA GLU A 20 3.51 -2.72 -4.15
C GLU A 20 3.36 -4.23 -3.89
N HIS A 21 3.25 -4.62 -2.61
CA HIS A 21 3.15 -6.02 -2.22
C HIS A 21 1.79 -6.63 -2.56
N MET A 22 0.70 -5.86 -2.51
CA MET A 22 -0.61 -6.31 -2.97
C MET A 22 -0.64 -6.54 -4.49
N LEU A 23 -0.05 -5.65 -5.28
CA LEU A 23 0.09 -5.84 -6.73
C LEU A 23 0.96 -7.06 -7.06
N LYS A 24 2.10 -7.23 -6.37
CA LYS A 24 2.93 -8.45 -6.51
C LYS A 24 2.14 -9.71 -6.17
N TRP A 25 1.33 -9.66 -5.11
CA TRP A 25 0.49 -10.77 -4.69
C TRP A 25 -0.55 -11.14 -5.76
N GLU A 26 -1.23 -10.15 -6.34
CA GLU A 26 -2.28 -10.38 -7.34
C GLU A 26 -1.71 -10.84 -8.68
N TYR A 27 -0.67 -10.20 -9.18
CA TYR A 27 -0.15 -10.40 -10.55
C TYR A 27 0.93 -11.48 -10.66
N GLN A 28 1.51 -11.97 -9.55
CA GLN A 28 2.47 -13.07 -9.56
C GLN A 28 2.07 -14.19 -8.58
N PRO A 29 0.95 -14.92 -8.83
CA PRO A 29 0.47 -15.98 -7.95
C PRO A 29 1.50 -17.08 -7.69
N SER A 30 2.32 -17.41 -8.69
CA SER A 30 3.40 -18.42 -8.60
C SER A 30 4.55 -18.03 -7.66
N ARG A 31 4.66 -16.75 -7.29
CA ARG A 31 5.72 -16.23 -6.40
C ARG A 31 5.21 -15.82 -5.04
N ARG A 32 3.92 -16.08 -4.74
CA ARG A 32 3.36 -15.88 -3.41
C ARG A 32 4.12 -16.72 -2.40
N GLY A 33 4.49 -16.10 -1.29
CA GLY A 33 5.22 -16.77 -0.23
C GLY A 33 5.12 -16.03 1.09
N ASN A 34 5.63 -16.67 2.15
CA ASN A 34 5.53 -16.17 3.52
C ASN A 34 6.17 -14.79 3.70
N SER A 35 7.23 -14.48 2.95
CA SER A 35 7.88 -13.17 3.00
C SER A 35 6.93 -12.05 2.57
N TRP A 36 6.24 -12.20 1.43
CA TRP A 36 5.30 -11.18 0.94
C TRP A 36 4.07 -11.05 1.83
N ARG A 37 3.50 -12.19 2.27
CA ARG A 37 2.37 -12.20 3.21
C ARG A 37 2.74 -11.49 4.52
N ARG A 38 3.92 -11.77 5.07
CA ARG A 38 4.42 -11.11 6.28
C ARG A 38 4.54 -9.59 6.08
N THR A 39 5.07 -9.14 4.95
CA THR A 39 5.15 -7.69 4.66
C THR A 39 3.78 -7.05 4.61
N ILE A 40 2.81 -7.65 3.91
CA ILE A 40 1.43 -7.15 3.81
C ILE A 40 0.81 -7.02 5.21
N VAL A 41 0.87 -8.07 6.02
CA VAL A 41 0.32 -8.08 7.39
C VAL A 41 0.97 -6.99 8.26
N VAL A 42 2.30 -6.87 8.21
CA VAL A 42 3.03 -5.88 9.01
C VAL A 42 2.66 -4.45 8.59
N GLN A 43 2.57 -4.15 7.28
CA GLN A 43 2.21 -2.81 6.83
C GLN A 43 0.76 -2.47 7.19
N ARG A 44 -0.18 -3.40 7.03
CA ARG A 44 -1.59 -3.23 7.47
C ARG A 44 -1.68 -2.90 8.95
N LEU A 45 -1.05 -3.70 9.80
CA LEU A 45 -1.07 -3.47 11.25
C LEU A 45 -0.50 -2.09 11.62
N ARG A 46 0.63 -1.71 11.00
CA ARG A 46 1.28 -0.41 11.26
C ARG A 46 0.46 0.77 10.76
N LEU A 47 -0.16 0.65 9.59
CA LEU A 47 -1.06 1.67 9.05
C LEU A 47 -2.31 1.80 9.93
N ARG A 48 -2.99 0.70 10.27
CA ARG A 48 -4.16 0.71 11.18
C ARG A 48 -3.87 1.48 12.48
N ARG A 49 -2.73 1.22 13.12
CA ARG A 49 -2.32 1.91 14.35
C ARG A 49 -2.12 3.41 14.16
N ARG A 50 -1.49 3.84 13.05
CA ARG A 50 -1.27 5.27 12.76
C ARG A 50 -2.56 6.00 12.40
N LEU A 51 -3.39 5.35 11.60
CA LEU A 51 -4.66 5.88 11.10
C LEU A 51 -5.79 5.82 12.14
N ALA A 52 -5.49 5.36 13.36
CA ALA A 52 -6.41 5.48 14.50
C ALA A 52 -6.72 6.95 14.81
N SER A 53 -5.81 7.88 14.50
CA SER A 53 -6.12 9.32 14.51
C SER A 53 -6.89 9.72 13.26
N GLY A 54 -8.03 10.40 13.44
CA GLY A 54 -8.91 10.77 12.32
C GLY A 54 -8.28 11.72 11.30
N SER A 55 -7.26 12.50 11.67
CA SER A 55 -6.56 13.41 10.77
C SER A 55 -5.65 12.69 9.77
N LEU A 56 -4.90 11.67 10.23
CA LEU A 56 -4.03 10.89 9.34
C LEU A 56 -4.83 9.97 8.42
N ARG A 57 -6.01 9.50 8.85
CA ARG A 57 -6.94 8.78 7.97
C ARG A 57 -7.38 9.60 6.77
N ARG A 58 -7.89 10.82 6.99
CA ARG A 58 -8.28 11.73 5.90
C ARG A 58 -7.12 12.07 4.98
N HIS A 59 -5.92 12.22 5.56
CA HIS A 59 -4.72 12.42 4.76
C HIS A 59 -4.45 11.21 3.87
N ALA A 60 -4.45 10.00 4.43
CA ALA A 60 -4.24 8.74 3.69
C ALA A 60 -5.22 8.57 2.53
N GLU A 61 -6.50 8.89 2.72
CA GLU A 61 -7.51 8.87 1.66
C GLU A 61 -7.17 9.85 0.54
N THR A 62 -6.70 11.06 0.89
CA THR A 62 -6.34 12.11 -0.08
C THR A 62 -5.14 11.71 -0.95
N ILE A 63 -4.14 11.06 -0.35
CA ILE A 63 -2.89 10.69 -1.05
C ILE A 63 -2.90 9.27 -1.64
N LEU A 64 -4.01 8.55 -1.52
CA LEU A 64 -4.09 7.13 -1.87
C LEU A 64 -3.70 6.86 -3.33
N GLN A 65 -4.18 7.70 -4.25
CA GLN A 65 -3.89 7.57 -5.67
C GLN A 65 -2.39 7.81 -5.98
N ASP A 66 -1.74 8.72 -5.26
CA ASP A 66 -0.31 8.98 -5.46
C ASP A 66 0.55 7.86 -4.87
N ALA A 67 0.21 7.38 -3.67
CA ALA A 67 0.84 6.19 -3.10
C ALA A 67 0.64 4.95 -4.00
N TYR A 68 -0.50 4.86 -4.68
CA TYR A 68 -0.75 3.79 -5.66
C TYR A 68 0.18 3.86 -6.86
N ARG A 69 0.40 5.06 -7.44
CA ARG A 69 1.33 5.25 -8.55
C ARG A 69 2.75 4.81 -8.19
N ASP A 70 3.20 5.13 -6.97
CA ASP A 70 4.51 4.71 -6.46
C ASP A 70 4.55 3.19 -6.21
N GLY A 71 3.48 2.61 -5.67
CA GLY A 71 3.34 1.16 -5.52
C GLY A 71 3.41 0.42 -6.86
N VAL A 72 2.73 0.93 -7.90
CA VAL A 72 2.81 0.41 -9.29
C VAL A 72 4.22 0.52 -9.84
N ALA A 73 4.89 1.66 -9.64
CA ALA A 73 6.26 1.86 -10.06
C ALA A 73 7.22 0.82 -9.46
N ALA A 74 7.12 0.61 -8.15
CA ALA A 74 7.93 -0.37 -7.44
C ALA A 74 7.58 -1.82 -7.83
N ALA A 75 6.29 -2.14 -7.98
CA ALA A 75 5.85 -3.47 -8.42
C ALA A 75 6.33 -3.78 -9.83
N ALA A 76 6.18 -2.85 -10.78
CA ALA A 76 6.69 -3.02 -12.14
C ALA A 76 8.20 -3.29 -12.15
N ALA A 77 8.98 -2.52 -11.37
CA ALA A 77 10.42 -2.72 -11.26
C ALA A 77 10.78 -4.10 -10.65
N ALA A 78 10.02 -4.58 -9.66
CA ALA A 78 10.28 -5.86 -8.99
C ALA A 78 9.80 -7.09 -9.77
N THR A 79 8.78 -6.93 -10.61
CA THR A 79 8.10 -8.03 -11.32
C THR A 79 8.53 -8.14 -12.79
N GLY A 80 9.01 -7.05 -13.40
CA GLY A 80 9.20 -6.94 -14.85
C GLY A 80 7.90 -6.73 -15.64
N ILE A 81 6.75 -6.66 -14.97
CA ILE A 81 5.45 -6.38 -15.60
C ILE A 81 5.40 -4.90 -15.97
N ALA A 82 4.97 -4.59 -17.20
CA ALA A 82 4.84 -3.22 -17.67
C ALA A 82 3.82 -2.45 -16.81
N ARG A 83 4.11 -1.18 -16.50
CA ARG A 83 3.21 -0.32 -15.70
C ARG A 83 1.79 -0.24 -16.26
N ALA A 84 1.66 -0.28 -17.58
CA ALA A 84 0.38 -0.22 -18.29
C ALA A 84 -0.50 -1.48 -18.11
N ALA A 85 0.06 -2.58 -17.60
CA ALA A 85 -0.73 -3.78 -17.27
C ALA A 85 -1.46 -3.67 -15.92
N PHE A 86 -1.09 -2.70 -15.09
CA PHE A 86 -1.81 -2.38 -13.86
C PHE A 86 -2.90 -1.34 -14.14
N PRO A 87 -4.01 -1.31 -13.36
CA PRO A 87 -5.04 -0.29 -13.47
C PRO A 87 -4.48 1.13 -13.39
N ALA A 88 -5.10 2.06 -14.12
CA ALA A 88 -4.68 3.48 -14.09
C ALA A 88 -5.00 4.17 -12.75
N THR A 89 -6.01 3.68 -12.04
CA THR A 89 -6.47 4.16 -10.74
C THR A 89 -6.40 3.07 -9.70
N CYS A 90 -6.17 3.44 -8.44
CA CYS A 90 -6.15 2.49 -7.33
C CYS A 90 -7.48 1.70 -7.30
N PRO A 91 -7.45 0.36 -7.42
CA PRO A 91 -8.68 -0.45 -7.42
C PRO A 91 -9.22 -0.69 -6.00
N TRP A 92 -8.45 -0.32 -4.96
CA TRP A 92 -8.82 -0.51 -3.56
C TRP A 92 -9.15 0.81 -2.88
N THR A 93 -10.15 0.77 -2.00
CA THR A 93 -10.34 1.81 -0.98
C THR A 93 -9.29 1.67 0.13
N LEU A 94 -9.14 2.71 0.95
CA LEU A 94 -8.27 2.65 2.12
C LEU A 94 -8.70 1.50 3.06
N GLU A 95 -10.00 1.30 3.25
CA GLU A 95 -10.57 0.23 4.07
C GLU A 95 -10.15 -1.14 3.53
N GLN A 96 -10.30 -1.39 2.23
CA GLN A 96 -9.91 -2.66 1.61
C GLN A 96 -8.41 -2.92 1.70
N LEU A 97 -7.57 -1.88 1.58
CA LEU A 97 -6.13 -2.02 1.82
C LEU A 97 -5.83 -2.42 3.25
N LEU A 98 -6.58 -1.87 4.22
CA LEU A 98 -6.38 -2.12 5.62
C LEU A 98 -7.03 -3.41 6.10
N GLU A 99 -8.04 -3.97 5.44
CA GLU A 99 -8.67 -5.25 5.81
C GLU A 99 -7.69 -6.42 5.75
N ASP A 100 -7.80 -7.40 6.65
CA ASP A 100 -6.98 -8.60 6.55
C ASP A 100 -7.57 -9.46 5.43
N ALA A 101 -6.71 -10.03 4.58
CA ALA A 101 -7.15 -10.80 3.42
C ALA A 101 -7.58 -12.23 3.80
N GLU A 102 -8.11 -12.42 5.01
CA GLU A 102 -8.41 -13.74 5.57
C GLU A 102 -9.87 -13.83 5.99
N ARG A 103 -10.68 -14.29 5.04
CA ARG A 103 -11.20 -15.66 5.14
C ARG A 103 -10.55 -16.51 4.07
#